data_AF-A0A533VED3-F1
#
_entry.id   AF-A0A533VED3-F1
#
_cell.length_a   1.000
_cell.length_b   1.000
_cell.length_c   1.000
_cell.angle_alpha   90.00
_cell.angle_beta   90.00
_cell.angle_gamma   90.00
#
_symmetry.space_group_name_H-M   'P 1'
#
loop_
_entity.id
_entity.type
_entity.pdbx_description
1 polymer ?
#
loop_
_entity_poly.entity_id
_entity_poly.type
_entity_poly.pdbx_seq_one_letter_code
_entity_poly.pdbx_strand_id
1 'polypeptide(L)'
;MISEDSVTDIHKRWYFTLLNPSSYKTSAVISIIASLGIIAINDNSYGHLTDLIIHSIVAIGITTGGFFLDLFLLKGTPTNKLSKVIHVTAFATSLWLVTILLGLLSISIFNKYPYLVNYNFEGLFIASGLRYGIFVSVFGSKIFRSILISFIIPTIFFINILPYSSSFILVSHLNALVLGSMVFAIGIVWSVLADRAGYPNLESTFKILQAFLSAWTESKQEKMERIFESRSKLNNIKTRMIKFERQNEKQVFIVLPDIHPGPFNPIGGSNLPHKLFNFFEDSAVVLHSISDHSLNLPTSSEVKKYLESLKAASIRNKGNECTSPIQTRSNAFTLTCLDFKGSVILIISKDSGMEDLPYMIREKIEQYSVELGFSDIMIVDAHNAMGKKIPLEEEKMLVDLAFSSLRALKTQQYHQYKIGYATSMNSEFKILELGGAGIGVVNFQINNENHLIGWADSNNLVNGLRDKILKDLKEQGINMLDICSSDTHSSSGKRTRQGYYALGDVTSNEDISKAFRDISMMAISNTTSSTFSFMDSYSQIKLMGKDQFDNYASALNKSMNITKISLGITVVLYVMMLVIS
;
A
#
# COMPACT_ATOMS: atom_id res chain seq x y z
N MET A 1 10.88 -6.41 19.10
CA MET A 1 11.56 -5.65 18.04
C MET A 1 10.58 -5.50 16.91
N ILE A 2 10.16 -4.25 16.68
CA ILE A 2 9.22 -3.85 15.62
C ILE A 2 9.92 -4.11 14.28
N SER A 3 9.27 -4.76 13.32
CA SER A 3 9.76 -4.77 11.94
C SER A 3 8.93 -3.78 11.13
N GLU A 4 9.46 -2.58 10.89
CA GLU A 4 8.95 -1.64 9.88
C GLU A 4 8.88 -2.30 8.48
N ASP A 5 9.64 -3.40 8.27
CA ASP A 5 9.53 -4.32 7.12
C ASP A 5 8.16 -5.03 7.02
N SER A 6 7.25 -4.89 7.99
CA SER A 6 5.92 -5.53 7.99
C SER A 6 4.99 -4.95 6.92
N VAL A 7 5.00 -3.63 6.69
CA VAL A 7 4.19 -2.97 5.64
C VAL A 7 4.69 -3.40 4.26
N THR A 8 6.00 -3.35 4.06
CA THR A 8 6.66 -3.80 2.83
C THR A 8 6.46 -5.30 2.59
N ASP A 9 6.54 -6.14 3.63
CA ASP A 9 6.26 -7.58 3.55
C ASP A 9 4.81 -7.89 3.21
N ILE A 10 3.86 -7.15 3.77
CA ILE A 10 2.45 -7.21 3.39
C ILE A 10 2.36 -6.91 1.89
N HIS A 11 2.89 -5.79 1.41
CA HIS A 11 2.87 -5.42 -0.01
C HIS A 11 3.53 -6.46 -0.93
N LYS A 12 4.73 -6.97 -0.58
CA LYS A 12 5.44 -8.02 -1.34
C LYS A 12 4.63 -9.31 -1.47
N ARG A 13 3.91 -9.72 -0.42
CA ARG A 13 3.11 -10.97 -0.43
C ARG A 13 1.87 -10.86 -1.30
N TRP A 14 1.31 -9.67 -1.42
CA TRP A 14 0.19 -9.41 -2.33
C TRP A 14 0.61 -9.41 -3.81
N TYR A 15 1.91 -9.36 -4.12
CA TYR A 15 2.41 -9.56 -5.48
C TYR A 15 1.93 -10.89 -6.10
N PHE A 16 1.79 -11.95 -5.31
CA PHE A 16 1.29 -13.24 -5.79
C PHE A 16 -0.19 -13.23 -6.21
N THR A 17 -0.98 -12.29 -5.72
CA THR A 17 -2.38 -12.11 -6.18
C THR A 17 -2.49 -11.48 -7.57
N LEU A 18 -1.35 -11.13 -8.18
CA LEU A 18 -1.26 -10.48 -9.49
C LEU A 18 -1.13 -11.46 -10.68
N LEU A 19 -1.10 -12.78 -10.45
CA LEU A 19 -1.19 -13.82 -11.50
C LEU A 19 -2.62 -13.96 -12.06
N ASN A 20 -3.31 -12.85 -12.30
CA ASN A 20 -4.63 -12.83 -12.92
C ASN A 20 -4.52 -12.32 -14.37
N PRO A 21 -5.31 -12.89 -15.32
CA PRO A 21 -5.39 -12.36 -16.67
C PRO A 21 -5.70 -10.86 -16.64
N SER A 22 -5.03 -10.08 -17.49
CA SER A 22 -5.08 -8.61 -17.49
C SER A 22 -6.50 -8.03 -17.66
N SER A 23 -7.46 -8.82 -18.14
CA SER A 23 -8.86 -8.44 -18.32
C SER A 23 -9.83 -9.59 -18.01
N TYR A 24 -11.00 -9.24 -17.47
CA TYR A 24 -12.12 -10.18 -17.29
C TYR A 24 -12.59 -10.76 -18.63
N LYS A 25 -12.41 -10.04 -19.75
CA LYS A 25 -12.72 -10.53 -21.10
C LYS A 25 -11.83 -11.71 -21.47
N THR A 26 -10.54 -11.61 -21.20
CA THR A 26 -9.57 -12.71 -21.41
C THR A 26 -9.95 -13.91 -20.55
N SER A 27 -10.36 -13.69 -19.30
CA SER A 27 -10.80 -14.79 -18.43
C SER A 27 -12.09 -15.44 -18.91
N ALA A 28 -13.04 -14.67 -19.43
CA ALA A 28 -14.25 -15.21 -20.05
C ALA A 28 -13.89 -16.11 -21.25
N VAL A 29 -12.99 -15.65 -22.13
CA VAL A 29 -12.51 -16.45 -23.27
C VAL A 29 -11.81 -17.73 -22.79
N ILE A 30 -10.91 -17.64 -21.81
CA ILE A 30 -10.24 -18.81 -21.22
C ILE A 30 -11.25 -19.80 -20.68
N SER A 31 -12.26 -19.33 -19.93
CA SER A 31 -13.27 -20.22 -19.36
C SER A 31 -14.09 -20.95 -20.43
N ILE A 32 -14.44 -20.27 -21.53
CA ILE A 32 -15.19 -20.85 -22.65
C ILE A 32 -14.32 -21.87 -23.39
N ILE A 33 -13.07 -21.53 -23.71
CA ILE A 33 -12.13 -22.45 -24.37
C ILE A 33 -11.90 -23.69 -23.51
N ALA A 34 -11.70 -23.51 -22.20
CA ALA A 34 -11.53 -24.63 -21.27
C ALA A 34 -12.79 -25.54 -21.26
N SER A 35 -13.98 -24.94 -21.15
CA SER A 35 -15.24 -25.70 -21.20
C SER A 35 -15.42 -26.47 -22.50
N LEU A 36 -15.12 -25.86 -23.65
CA LEU A 36 -15.18 -26.52 -24.95
C LEU A 36 -14.14 -27.64 -25.07
N GLY A 37 -12.93 -27.42 -24.55
CA GLY A 37 -11.88 -28.45 -24.50
C GLY A 37 -12.31 -29.66 -23.68
N ILE A 38 -12.98 -29.46 -22.54
CA ILE A 38 -13.54 -30.55 -21.74
C ILE A 38 -14.56 -31.36 -22.55
N ILE A 39 -15.49 -30.69 -23.25
CA ILE A 39 -16.47 -31.37 -24.09
C ILE A 39 -15.81 -32.12 -25.25
N ALA A 40 -14.86 -31.50 -25.95
CA ALA A 40 -14.16 -32.09 -27.09
C ALA A 40 -13.32 -33.32 -26.70
N ILE A 41 -12.69 -33.34 -25.52
CA ILE A 41 -11.97 -34.53 -25.04
C ILE A 41 -12.93 -35.70 -24.79
N ASN A 42 -14.16 -35.39 -24.36
CA ASN A 42 -15.19 -36.39 -24.12
C ASN A 42 -15.93 -36.82 -25.41
N ASP A 43 -15.58 -36.25 -26.58
CA ASP A 43 -16.27 -36.46 -27.87
C ASP A 43 -16.38 -37.92 -28.31
N ASN A 44 -15.31 -38.70 -28.08
CA ASN A 44 -15.28 -40.13 -28.36
C ASN A 44 -16.42 -40.92 -27.68
N SER A 45 -17.07 -40.35 -26.67
CA SER A 45 -18.18 -40.95 -25.93
C SER A 45 -19.57 -40.61 -26.50
N TYR A 46 -19.70 -39.60 -27.38
CA TYR A 46 -21.01 -39.16 -27.92
C TYR A 46 -21.39 -39.82 -29.25
N GLY A 47 -20.44 -40.37 -29.99
CA GLY A 47 -20.70 -41.19 -31.18
C GLY A 47 -21.17 -40.44 -32.45
N HIS A 48 -21.67 -39.20 -32.33
CA HIS A 48 -22.14 -38.37 -33.47
C HIS A 48 -21.77 -36.87 -33.33
N LEU A 49 -21.41 -36.23 -34.46
CA LEU A 49 -21.07 -34.79 -34.54
C LEU A 49 -22.20 -33.87 -34.04
N THR A 50 -23.46 -34.28 -34.20
CA THR A 50 -24.62 -33.51 -33.72
C THR A 50 -24.64 -33.37 -32.21
N ASP A 51 -24.31 -34.45 -31.50
CA ASP A 51 -24.31 -34.47 -30.04
C ASP A 51 -23.17 -33.61 -29.50
N LEU A 52 -21.99 -33.68 -30.12
CA LEU A 52 -20.86 -32.80 -29.82
C LEU A 52 -21.24 -31.31 -29.92
N ILE A 53 -21.95 -30.92 -30.99
CA ILE A 53 -22.39 -29.53 -31.20
C ILE A 53 -23.38 -29.12 -30.10
N ILE A 54 -24.34 -29.97 -29.77
CA ILE A 54 -25.34 -29.68 -28.72
C ILE A 54 -24.65 -29.51 -27.37
N HIS A 55 -23.81 -30.47 -26.96
CA HIS A 55 -23.07 -30.42 -25.69
C HIS A 55 -22.15 -29.20 -25.61
N SER A 56 -21.55 -28.78 -26.74
CA SER A 56 -20.72 -27.58 -26.83
C SER A 56 -21.52 -26.28 -26.66
N ILE A 57 -22.68 -26.16 -27.31
CA ILE A 57 -23.57 -24.99 -27.15
C ILE A 57 -24.07 -24.89 -25.70
N VAL A 58 -24.49 -26.02 -25.12
CA VAL A 58 -24.92 -26.09 -23.73
C VAL A 58 -23.77 -25.74 -22.78
N ALA A 59 -22.56 -26.20 -23.04
CA ALA A 59 -21.37 -25.86 -22.25
C ALA A 59 -21.08 -24.34 -22.25
N ILE A 60 -21.20 -23.66 -23.39
CA ILE A 60 -21.10 -22.20 -23.48
C ILE A 60 -22.21 -21.54 -22.65
N GLY A 61 -23.45 -22.04 -22.76
CA GLY A 61 -24.59 -21.55 -21.99
C GLY A 61 -24.41 -21.70 -20.48
N ILE A 62 -23.96 -22.86 -20.00
CA ILE A 62 -23.68 -23.13 -18.58
C ILE A 62 -22.55 -22.21 -18.08
N THR A 63 -21.48 -22.06 -18.86
CA THR A 63 -20.33 -21.24 -18.47
C THR A 63 -20.72 -19.76 -18.36
N THR A 64 -21.40 -19.23 -19.39
CA THR A 64 -21.79 -17.81 -19.44
C THR A 64 -22.92 -17.48 -18.46
N GLY A 65 -23.96 -18.32 -18.40
CA GLY A 65 -25.03 -18.21 -17.41
C GLY A 65 -24.51 -18.37 -15.98
N GLY A 66 -23.50 -19.23 -15.78
CA GLY A 66 -22.84 -19.45 -14.51
C GLY A 66 -22.17 -18.20 -13.94
N PHE A 67 -21.62 -17.31 -14.77
CA PHE A 67 -21.09 -16.02 -14.30
C PHE A 67 -22.14 -15.18 -13.59
N PHE A 68 -23.35 -15.11 -14.16
CA PHE A 68 -24.44 -14.33 -13.60
C PHE A 68 -25.10 -15.03 -12.42
N LEU A 69 -25.18 -16.37 -12.46
CA LEU A 69 -25.69 -17.15 -11.35
C LEU A 69 -24.81 -17.01 -10.11
N ASP A 70 -23.48 -17.16 -10.25
CA ASP A 70 -22.55 -16.97 -9.13
C ASP A 70 -22.59 -15.52 -8.61
N LEU A 71 -22.67 -14.53 -9.51
CA LEU A 71 -22.82 -13.12 -9.12
C LEU A 71 -24.08 -12.89 -8.28
N PHE A 72 -25.20 -13.50 -8.66
CA PHE A 72 -26.47 -13.43 -7.93
C PHE A 72 -26.37 -14.18 -6.60
N LEU A 73 -25.89 -15.42 -6.62
CA LEU A 73 -25.79 -16.29 -5.46
C LEU A 73 -24.77 -15.80 -4.43
N LEU A 74 -23.81 -14.96 -4.80
CA LEU A 74 -22.84 -14.31 -3.91
C LEU A 74 -23.23 -12.87 -3.54
N LYS A 75 -24.45 -12.42 -3.83
CA LYS A 75 -24.94 -11.09 -3.45
C LYS A 75 -24.78 -10.83 -1.94
N GLY A 76 -24.30 -9.63 -1.61
CA GLY A 76 -24.06 -9.17 -0.24
C GLY A 76 -22.69 -9.53 0.33
N THR A 77 -21.84 -10.27 -0.40
CA THR A 77 -20.47 -10.55 0.04
C THR A 77 -19.53 -9.37 -0.25
N PRO A 78 -18.48 -9.14 0.58
CA PRO A 78 -17.58 -7.99 0.50
C PRO A 78 -17.04 -7.59 -0.87
N THR A 79 -16.67 -8.57 -1.70
CA THR A 79 -15.97 -8.33 -2.97
C THR A 79 -16.74 -8.87 -4.17
N ASN A 80 -18.08 -8.96 -4.09
CA ASN A 80 -18.88 -9.54 -5.17
C ASN A 80 -18.85 -8.65 -6.43
N LYS A 81 -18.18 -9.12 -7.49
CA LYS A 81 -18.08 -8.44 -8.78
C LYS A 81 -18.07 -9.45 -9.92
N LEU A 82 -18.63 -9.05 -11.06
CA LEU A 82 -18.69 -9.88 -12.26
C LEU A 82 -17.29 -10.30 -12.72
N SER A 83 -16.31 -9.40 -12.71
CA SER A 83 -14.93 -9.73 -13.08
C SER A 83 -14.34 -10.83 -12.21
N LYS A 84 -14.49 -10.73 -10.87
CA LYS A 84 -13.97 -11.72 -9.91
C LYS A 84 -14.63 -13.08 -10.10
N VAL A 85 -15.94 -13.12 -10.34
CA VAL A 85 -16.66 -14.37 -10.62
C VAL A 85 -16.16 -15.01 -11.91
N ILE A 86 -15.97 -14.23 -12.98
CA ILE A 86 -15.44 -14.74 -14.25
C ILE A 86 -14.02 -15.30 -14.07
N HIS A 87 -13.16 -14.63 -13.29
CA HIS A 87 -11.83 -15.17 -12.97
C HIS A 87 -11.92 -16.51 -12.24
N VAL A 88 -12.78 -16.64 -11.23
CA VAL A 88 -12.99 -17.90 -10.51
C VAL A 88 -13.42 -19.01 -11.46
N THR A 89 -14.39 -18.76 -12.34
CA THR A 89 -14.84 -19.74 -13.31
C THR A 89 -13.72 -20.13 -14.27
N ALA A 90 -12.94 -19.16 -14.77
CA ALA A 90 -11.81 -19.43 -15.66
C ALA A 90 -10.75 -20.34 -15.03
N PHE A 91 -10.34 -20.07 -13.78
CA PHE A 91 -9.38 -20.93 -13.10
C PHE A 91 -9.96 -22.30 -12.78
N ALA A 92 -11.23 -22.37 -12.36
CA ALA A 92 -11.88 -23.62 -12.01
C ALA A 92 -12.05 -24.55 -13.23
N THR A 93 -12.53 -24.02 -14.37
CA THR A 93 -12.68 -24.82 -15.59
C THR A 93 -11.34 -25.17 -16.22
N SER A 94 -10.34 -24.29 -16.15
CA SER A 94 -8.97 -24.61 -16.60
C SER A 94 -8.35 -25.74 -15.78
N LEU A 95 -8.49 -25.69 -14.45
CA LEU A 95 -7.95 -26.72 -13.56
C LEU A 95 -8.68 -28.06 -13.75
N TRP A 96 -9.98 -28.02 -14.05
CA TRP A 96 -10.73 -29.20 -14.44
C TRP A 96 -10.18 -29.80 -15.75
N LEU A 97 -10.02 -28.99 -16.80
CA LEU A 97 -9.43 -29.44 -18.06
C LEU A 97 -8.05 -30.07 -17.87
N VAL A 98 -7.18 -29.43 -17.08
CA VAL A 98 -5.85 -29.97 -16.75
C VAL A 98 -5.97 -31.31 -16.03
N THR A 99 -6.94 -31.48 -15.13
CA THR A 99 -7.17 -32.75 -14.43
C THR A 99 -7.54 -33.87 -15.37
N ILE A 100 -8.39 -33.60 -16.36
CA ILE A 100 -8.75 -34.59 -17.39
C ILE A 100 -7.52 -34.94 -18.24
N LEU A 101 -6.74 -33.94 -18.68
CA LEU A 101 -5.55 -34.17 -19.49
C LEU A 101 -4.48 -34.98 -18.75
N LEU A 102 -4.25 -34.68 -17.46
CA LEU A 102 -3.34 -35.45 -16.61
C LEU A 102 -3.89 -36.85 -16.32
N GLY A 103 -5.21 -37.02 -16.22
CA GLY A 103 -5.86 -38.32 -16.12
C GLY A 103 -5.65 -39.19 -17.35
N LEU A 104 -5.81 -38.62 -18.55
CA LEU A 104 -5.49 -39.30 -19.81
C LEU A 104 -4.01 -39.70 -19.90
N LEU A 105 -3.12 -38.81 -19.47
CA LEU A 105 -1.69 -39.12 -19.38
C LEU A 105 -1.43 -40.26 -18.38
N SER A 106 -2.11 -40.26 -17.24
CA SER A 106 -2.03 -41.33 -16.24
C SER A 106 -2.52 -42.67 -16.79
N ILE A 107 -3.64 -42.70 -17.52
CA ILE A 107 -4.11 -43.92 -18.20
C ILE A 107 -3.02 -44.50 -19.11
N SER A 108 -2.36 -43.65 -19.89
CA SER A 108 -1.29 -44.05 -20.82
C SER A 108 -0.05 -44.57 -20.09
N ILE A 109 0.40 -43.88 -19.05
CA ILE A 109 1.62 -44.24 -18.29
C ILE A 109 1.43 -45.53 -17.48
N PHE A 110 0.29 -45.68 -16.81
CA PHE A 110 0.01 -46.79 -15.89
C PHE A 110 -0.79 -47.94 -16.54
N ASN A 111 -1.09 -47.85 -17.84
CA ASN A 111 -1.83 -48.85 -18.62
C ASN A 111 -3.18 -49.24 -17.97
N LYS A 112 -3.95 -48.24 -17.54
CA LYS A 112 -5.24 -48.43 -16.88
C LYS A 112 -6.38 -48.61 -17.87
N TYR A 113 -7.49 -49.20 -17.43
CA TYR A 113 -8.74 -49.10 -18.18
C TYR A 113 -9.17 -47.63 -18.29
N PRO A 114 -9.55 -47.16 -19.49
CA PRO A 114 -9.80 -45.74 -19.75
C PRO A 114 -11.15 -45.28 -19.19
N TYR A 115 -11.26 -45.17 -17.87
CA TYR A 115 -12.43 -44.60 -17.20
C TYR A 115 -12.35 -43.07 -17.19
N LEU A 116 -12.54 -42.44 -18.36
CA LEU A 116 -12.52 -40.97 -18.50
C LEU A 116 -13.51 -40.27 -17.55
N VAL A 117 -14.63 -40.93 -17.24
CA VAL A 117 -15.65 -40.46 -16.29
C VAL A 117 -15.08 -40.24 -14.87
N ASN A 118 -14.11 -41.05 -14.42
CA ASN A 118 -13.44 -40.85 -13.12
C ASN A 118 -12.75 -39.47 -13.09
N TYR A 119 -11.94 -39.17 -14.09
CA TYR A 119 -11.19 -37.92 -14.16
C TYR A 119 -12.10 -36.69 -14.38
N ASN A 120 -13.22 -36.85 -15.08
CA ASN A 120 -14.26 -35.82 -15.13
C ASN A 120 -14.86 -35.55 -13.75
N PHE A 121 -15.15 -36.61 -12.98
CA PHE A 121 -15.77 -36.51 -11.66
C PHE A 121 -14.79 -35.93 -10.62
N GLU A 122 -13.52 -36.30 -10.71
CA GLU A 122 -12.44 -35.70 -9.93
C GLU A 122 -12.25 -34.22 -10.24
N GLY A 123 -12.26 -33.87 -11.53
CA GLY A 123 -12.20 -32.49 -11.97
C GLY A 123 -13.34 -31.63 -11.42
N LEU A 124 -14.55 -32.20 -11.24
CA LEU A 124 -15.65 -31.53 -10.54
C LEU A 124 -15.28 -31.21 -9.09
N PHE A 125 -14.69 -32.15 -8.34
CA PHE A 125 -14.28 -31.91 -6.95
C PHE A 125 -13.16 -30.88 -6.84
N ILE A 126 -12.19 -30.95 -7.75
CA ILE A 126 -11.07 -29.99 -7.81
C ILE A 126 -11.58 -28.58 -8.14
N ALA A 127 -12.42 -28.44 -9.16
CA ALA A 127 -13.05 -27.18 -9.52
C ALA A 127 -13.92 -26.63 -8.37
N SER A 128 -14.69 -27.49 -7.71
CA SER A 128 -15.53 -27.12 -6.56
C SER A 128 -14.69 -26.71 -5.35
N GLY A 129 -13.59 -27.41 -5.06
CA GLY A 129 -12.67 -27.07 -3.97
C GLY A 129 -12.02 -25.70 -4.17
N LEU A 130 -11.55 -25.41 -5.39
CA LEU A 130 -11.02 -24.09 -5.73
C LEU A 130 -12.09 -23.00 -5.57
N ARG A 131 -13.28 -23.22 -6.12
CA ARG A 131 -14.42 -22.29 -6.02
C ARG A 131 -14.77 -22.02 -4.55
N TYR A 132 -14.92 -23.08 -3.76
CA TYR A 132 -15.17 -22.99 -2.32
C TYR A 132 -14.12 -22.13 -1.61
N GLY A 133 -12.84 -22.43 -1.85
CA GLY A 133 -11.73 -21.75 -1.20
C GLY A 133 -11.71 -20.25 -1.50
N ILE A 134 -11.97 -19.86 -2.76
CA ILE A 134 -12.04 -18.45 -3.14
C ILE A 134 -13.32 -17.78 -2.60
N PHE A 135 -14.46 -18.48 -2.61
CA PHE A 135 -15.72 -17.93 -2.09
C PHE A 135 -15.67 -17.64 -0.58
N VAL A 136 -15.01 -18.48 0.20
CA VAL A 136 -14.85 -18.24 1.65
C VAL A 136 -13.77 -17.20 1.95
N SER A 137 -12.60 -17.29 1.31
CA SER A 137 -11.46 -16.42 1.63
C SER A 137 -11.56 -15.03 1.03
N VAL A 138 -11.81 -14.94 -0.29
CA VAL A 138 -11.79 -13.68 -1.05
C VAL A 138 -13.16 -13.03 -1.05
N PHE A 139 -14.21 -13.77 -1.38
CA PHE A 139 -15.55 -13.18 -1.40
C PHE A 139 -16.09 -12.93 0.00
N GLY A 140 -15.73 -13.76 0.99
CA GLY A 140 -16.26 -13.66 2.35
C GLY A 140 -17.66 -14.24 2.50
N SER A 141 -18.00 -15.22 1.68
CA SER A 141 -19.23 -15.99 1.83
C SER A 141 -19.10 -16.96 3.02
N LYS A 142 -20.21 -17.17 3.74
CA LYS A 142 -20.28 -18.13 4.86
C LYS A 142 -19.99 -19.55 4.35
N ILE A 143 -19.30 -20.36 5.15
CA ILE A 143 -18.87 -21.73 4.79
C ILE A 143 -20.00 -22.54 4.14
N PHE A 144 -21.16 -22.65 4.77
CA PHE A 144 -22.29 -23.43 4.24
C PHE A 144 -22.79 -22.91 2.89
N ARG A 145 -22.92 -21.59 2.75
CA ARG A 145 -23.30 -20.95 1.48
C ARG A 145 -22.25 -21.21 0.40
N SER A 146 -20.97 -21.12 0.74
CA SER A 146 -19.86 -21.37 -0.20
C SER A 146 -19.81 -22.81 -0.68
N ILE A 147 -20.08 -23.79 0.18
CA ILE A 147 -20.16 -25.21 -0.19
C ILE A 147 -21.27 -25.42 -1.22
N LEU A 148 -22.47 -24.89 -0.97
CA LEU A 148 -23.59 -25.05 -1.91
C LEU A 148 -23.26 -24.43 -3.28
N ILE A 149 -22.80 -23.17 -3.31
CA ILE A 149 -22.53 -22.45 -4.56
C ILE A 149 -21.35 -23.06 -5.31
N SER A 150 -20.34 -23.59 -4.61
CA SER A 150 -19.17 -24.16 -5.28
C SER A 150 -19.51 -25.36 -6.16
N PHE A 151 -20.52 -26.16 -5.78
CA PHE A 151 -20.93 -27.35 -6.51
C PHE A 151 -21.98 -27.12 -7.61
N ILE A 152 -22.79 -26.05 -7.56
CA ILE A 152 -23.91 -25.87 -8.51
C ILE A 152 -23.44 -25.92 -9.97
N ILE A 153 -22.53 -25.02 -10.36
CA ILE A 153 -22.07 -24.95 -11.76
C ILE A 153 -21.27 -26.20 -12.15
N PRO A 154 -20.30 -26.70 -11.35
CA PRO A 154 -19.62 -27.94 -11.68
C PRO A 154 -20.54 -29.15 -11.83
N THR A 155 -21.58 -29.28 -11.00
CA THR A 155 -22.53 -30.39 -11.11
C THR A 155 -23.35 -30.31 -12.38
N ILE A 156 -23.91 -29.13 -12.71
CA ILE A 156 -24.65 -28.92 -13.95
C ILE A 156 -23.75 -29.20 -15.17
N PHE A 157 -22.50 -28.76 -15.11
CA PHE A 157 -21.52 -28.99 -16.17
C PHE A 157 -21.15 -30.47 -16.30
N PHE A 158 -20.96 -31.19 -15.20
CA PHE A 158 -20.69 -32.63 -15.20
C PHE A 158 -21.83 -33.44 -15.81
N ILE A 159 -23.09 -33.09 -15.51
CA ILE A 159 -24.26 -33.72 -16.15
C ILE A 159 -24.22 -33.52 -17.67
N ASN A 160 -23.81 -32.34 -18.14
CA ASN A 160 -23.64 -32.08 -19.58
C ASN A 160 -22.44 -32.82 -20.21
N ILE A 161 -21.47 -33.31 -19.43
CA ILE A 161 -20.34 -34.09 -19.96
C ILE A 161 -20.74 -35.57 -20.15
N LEU A 162 -21.71 -36.08 -19.39
CA LEU A 162 -22.10 -37.47 -19.47
C LEU A 162 -22.86 -37.77 -20.78
N PRO A 163 -22.52 -38.84 -21.51
CA PRO A 163 -23.29 -39.27 -22.68
C PRO A 163 -24.75 -39.58 -22.33
N TYR A 164 -25.70 -39.12 -23.16
CA TYR A 164 -27.15 -39.37 -22.96
C TYR A 164 -27.50 -40.86 -22.87
N SER A 165 -26.70 -41.73 -23.51
CA SER A 165 -26.87 -43.18 -23.54
C SER A 165 -26.24 -43.91 -22.34
N SER A 166 -25.42 -43.22 -21.54
CA SER A 166 -24.67 -43.83 -20.42
C SER A 166 -25.37 -43.59 -19.08
N SER A 167 -25.56 -44.66 -18.31
CA SER A 167 -26.03 -44.53 -16.92
C SER A 167 -24.85 -44.30 -15.99
N PHE A 168 -24.84 -43.16 -15.28
CA PHE A 168 -23.85 -42.90 -14.24
C PHE A 168 -24.23 -43.68 -12.98
N ILE A 169 -23.48 -44.74 -12.68
CA ILE A 169 -23.65 -45.55 -11.48
C ILE A 169 -22.61 -45.11 -10.46
N LEU A 170 -23.00 -44.37 -9.43
CA LEU A 170 -22.05 -43.80 -8.46
C LEU A 170 -21.12 -44.84 -7.83
N VAL A 171 -21.61 -46.07 -7.61
CA VAL A 171 -20.84 -47.18 -7.02
C VAL A 171 -19.62 -47.57 -7.87
N SER A 172 -19.67 -47.43 -9.21
CA SER A 172 -18.51 -47.72 -10.07
C SER A 172 -17.41 -46.65 -10.00
N HIS A 173 -17.69 -45.52 -9.34
CA HIS A 173 -16.78 -44.38 -9.25
C HIS A 173 -16.43 -44.04 -7.79
N LEU A 174 -16.48 -45.03 -6.90
CA LEU A 174 -16.28 -44.84 -5.46
C LEU A 174 -14.90 -44.28 -5.10
N ASN A 175 -13.84 -44.71 -5.79
CA ASN A 175 -12.48 -44.20 -5.55
C ASN A 175 -12.37 -42.70 -5.86
N ALA A 176 -12.87 -42.29 -7.03
CA ALA A 176 -12.93 -40.89 -7.44
C ALA A 176 -13.80 -40.06 -6.47
N LEU A 177 -14.93 -40.61 -6.00
CA LEU A 177 -15.78 -39.97 -4.99
C LEU A 177 -15.03 -39.73 -3.67
N VAL A 178 -14.39 -40.77 -3.14
CA VAL A 178 -13.72 -40.72 -1.83
C VAL A 178 -12.52 -39.77 -1.90
N LEU A 179 -11.65 -39.92 -2.89
CA LEU A 179 -10.45 -39.08 -3.03
C LEU A 179 -10.80 -37.63 -3.36
N GLY A 180 -11.77 -37.39 -4.27
CA GLY A 180 -12.28 -36.05 -4.56
C GLY A 180 -12.91 -35.37 -3.34
N SER A 181 -13.69 -36.12 -2.56
CA SER A 181 -14.29 -35.62 -1.31
C SER A 181 -13.22 -35.31 -0.25
N MET A 182 -12.16 -36.11 -0.16
CA MET A 182 -11.02 -35.84 0.73
C MET A 182 -10.32 -34.53 0.35
N VAL A 183 -10.08 -34.28 -0.94
CA VAL A 183 -9.51 -33.01 -1.42
C VAL A 183 -10.42 -31.83 -1.05
N PHE A 184 -11.73 -31.97 -1.24
CA PHE A 184 -12.68 -30.92 -0.84
C PHE A 184 -12.68 -30.69 0.68
N ALA A 185 -12.65 -31.77 1.48
CA ALA A 185 -12.59 -31.70 2.94
C ALA A 185 -11.32 -30.99 3.44
N ILE A 186 -10.19 -31.20 2.79
CA ILE A 186 -8.95 -30.45 3.06
C ILE A 186 -9.16 -28.97 2.81
N GLY A 187 -9.86 -28.59 1.74
CA GLY A 187 -10.26 -27.21 1.50
C GLY A 187 -11.05 -26.61 2.67
N ILE A 188 -12.01 -27.35 3.24
CA ILE A 188 -12.78 -26.90 4.40
C ILE A 188 -11.87 -26.71 5.61
N VAL A 189 -11.05 -27.71 5.95
CA VAL A 189 -10.12 -27.65 7.09
C VAL A 189 -9.14 -26.49 6.92
N TRP A 190 -8.56 -26.33 5.73
CA TRP A 190 -7.71 -25.21 5.37
C TRP A 190 -8.41 -23.88 5.64
N SER A 191 -9.65 -23.70 5.18
CA SER A 191 -10.33 -22.41 5.32
C SER A 191 -10.51 -21.99 6.79
N VAL A 192 -10.79 -22.95 7.68
CA VAL A 192 -10.98 -22.70 9.11
C VAL A 192 -9.65 -22.36 9.78
N LEU A 193 -8.60 -23.15 9.50
CA LEU A 193 -7.28 -22.95 10.07
C LEU A 193 -6.62 -21.66 9.56
N ALA A 194 -6.71 -21.41 8.27
CA ALA A 194 -6.14 -20.23 7.62
C ALA A 194 -6.86 -18.94 8.06
N ASP A 195 -8.18 -18.97 8.24
CA ASP A 195 -8.92 -17.82 8.77
C ASP A 195 -8.56 -17.52 10.22
N ARG A 196 -8.48 -18.57 11.06
CA ARG A 196 -8.14 -18.45 12.50
C ARG A 196 -6.66 -18.29 12.81
N ALA A 197 -5.80 -18.22 11.79
CA ALA A 197 -4.34 -18.17 11.94
C ALA A 197 -3.84 -16.99 12.82
N GLY A 198 -4.63 -15.92 12.92
CA GLY A 198 -4.30 -14.73 13.68
C GLY A 198 -4.70 -14.74 15.17
N TYR A 199 -5.41 -15.76 15.67
CA TYR A 199 -5.84 -15.80 17.08
C TYR A 199 -4.65 -15.81 18.07
N PRO A 200 -4.81 -15.20 19.27
CA PRO A 200 -5.94 -14.38 19.72
C PRO A 200 -5.90 -12.94 19.19
N ASN A 201 -4.77 -12.53 18.60
CA ASN A 201 -4.55 -11.16 18.18
C ASN A 201 -5.36 -10.77 16.95
N LEU A 202 -6.06 -11.66 16.26
CA LEU A 202 -6.95 -11.33 15.16
C LEU A 202 -8.00 -12.44 15.02
N GLU A 203 -9.27 -12.06 15.06
CA GLU A 203 -10.37 -13.02 14.98
C GLU A 203 -10.51 -13.71 13.62
N SER A 204 -10.15 -13.02 12.54
CA SER A 204 -10.33 -13.53 11.18
C SER A 204 -9.33 -12.88 10.21
N THR A 205 -8.46 -13.71 9.68
CA THR A 205 -7.47 -13.33 8.66
C THR A 205 -8.15 -13.06 7.33
N PHE A 206 -9.23 -13.79 7.01
CA PHE A 206 -9.99 -13.57 5.78
C PHE A 206 -10.74 -12.24 5.81
N LYS A 207 -11.28 -11.79 6.96
CA LYS A 207 -11.88 -10.45 7.07
C LYS A 207 -10.88 -9.34 6.75
N ILE A 208 -9.63 -9.46 7.19
CA ILE A 208 -8.57 -8.52 6.83
C ILE A 208 -8.29 -8.55 5.33
N LEU A 209 -8.08 -9.75 4.76
CA LEU A 209 -7.87 -9.93 3.33
C LEU A 209 -8.99 -9.26 2.52
N GLN A 210 -10.24 -9.51 2.90
CA GLN A 210 -11.42 -8.95 2.24
C GLN A 210 -11.48 -7.43 2.35
N ALA A 211 -11.24 -6.89 3.55
CA ALA A 211 -11.22 -5.45 3.78
C ALA A 211 -10.11 -4.77 2.98
N PHE A 212 -8.91 -5.36 2.97
CA PHE A 212 -7.79 -4.91 2.16
C PHE A 212 -8.13 -4.92 0.67
N LEU A 213 -8.62 -6.04 0.12
CA LEU A 213 -8.99 -6.12 -1.29
C LEU A 213 -10.11 -5.15 -1.67
N SER A 214 -11.10 -4.92 -0.80
CA SER A 214 -12.15 -3.93 -1.01
C SER A 214 -11.60 -2.50 -1.05
N ALA A 215 -10.69 -2.15 -0.14
CA ALA A 215 -10.04 -0.84 -0.13
C ALA A 215 -9.12 -0.65 -1.34
N TRP A 216 -8.29 -1.65 -1.61
CA TRP A 216 -7.25 -1.62 -2.63
C TRP A 216 -7.81 -1.59 -4.06
N THR A 217 -8.78 -2.45 -4.36
CA THR A 217 -9.31 -2.61 -5.73
C THR A 217 -10.55 -1.78 -6.01
N GLU A 218 -11.20 -1.22 -4.98
CA GLU A 218 -12.49 -0.54 -5.12
C GLU A 218 -12.57 0.79 -4.38
N SER A 219 -11.50 1.22 -3.73
CA SER A 219 -11.46 2.42 -2.87
C SER A 219 -12.55 2.41 -1.78
N LYS A 220 -12.99 1.23 -1.33
CA LYS A 220 -13.97 1.04 -0.24
C LYS A 220 -13.26 0.75 1.08
N GLN A 221 -12.92 1.81 1.80
CA GLN A 221 -12.07 1.77 2.98
C GLN A 221 -12.76 1.41 4.30
N GLU A 222 -14.09 1.46 4.36
CA GLU A 222 -14.85 1.48 5.62
C GLU A 222 -14.62 0.23 6.48
N LYS A 223 -14.48 -0.94 5.85
CA LYS A 223 -14.21 -2.20 6.56
C LYS A 223 -12.82 -2.21 7.17
N MET A 224 -11.83 -1.70 6.44
CA MET A 224 -10.46 -1.64 6.91
C MET A 224 -10.31 -0.59 8.02
N GLU A 225 -10.93 0.58 7.85
CA GLU A 225 -10.98 1.64 8.86
C GLU A 225 -11.60 1.14 10.18
N ARG A 226 -12.70 0.39 10.12
CA ARG A 226 -13.29 -0.22 11.33
C ARG A 226 -12.36 -1.20 12.03
N ILE A 227 -11.62 -2.00 11.26
CA ILE A 227 -10.63 -2.95 11.82
C ILE A 227 -9.52 -2.17 12.53
N PHE A 228 -8.96 -1.15 11.89
CA PHE A 228 -7.91 -0.32 12.49
C PHE A 228 -8.42 0.45 13.72
N GLU A 229 -9.57 1.10 13.62
CA GLU A 229 -10.14 1.91 14.69
C GLU A 229 -10.46 1.08 15.94
N SER A 230 -10.91 -0.17 15.78
CA SER A 230 -11.26 -1.05 16.90
C SER A 230 -10.11 -1.33 17.87
N ARG A 231 -8.88 -1.11 17.42
CA ARG A 231 -7.64 -1.35 18.17
C ARG A 231 -6.83 -0.07 18.40
N SER A 232 -7.30 1.04 17.85
CA SER A 232 -6.67 2.34 18.02
C SER A 232 -6.93 2.89 19.41
N LYS A 233 -5.97 3.66 19.92
CA LYS A 233 -6.05 4.30 21.23
C LYS A 233 -6.05 5.81 21.07
N LEU A 234 -6.81 6.48 21.94
CA LEU A 234 -6.80 7.94 22.00
C LEU A 234 -5.43 8.41 22.48
N ASN A 235 -4.86 9.39 21.80
CA ASN A 235 -3.59 9.99 22.16
C ASN A 235 -3.62 11.51 21.91
N ASN A 236 -2.74 12.24 22.57
CA ASN A 236 -2.56 13.67 22.36
C ASN A 236 -1.35 13.88 21.45
N ILE A 237 -1.59 14.44 20.28
CA ILE A 237 -0.58 14.71 19.27
C ILE A 237 -0.31 16.21 19.20
N LYS A 238 0.96 16.56 19.05
CA LYS A 238 1.39 17.94 18.82
C LYS A 238 1.65 18.14 17.32
N THR A 239 1.17 19.26 16.79
CA THR A 239 1.53 19.73 15.45
C THR A 239 2.16 21.10 15.58
N ARG A 240 3.41 21.21 15.15
CA ARG A 240 4.16 22.47 15.13
C ARG A 240 3.96 23.14 13.78
N MET A 241 3.78 24.45 13.78
CA MET A 241 3.61 25.24 12.56
C MET A 241 4.39 26.55 12.64
N ILE A 242 4.98 26.97 11.53
CA ILE A 242 5.46 28.34 11.36
C ILE A 242 4.62 28.97 10.28
N LYS A 243 3.87 30.00 10.68
CA LYS A 243 3.08 30.82 9.77
C LYS A 243 3.88 32.06 9.41
N PHE A 244 4.09 32.29 8.13
CA PHE A 244 4.67 33.51 7.58
C PHE A 244 3.57 34.43 7.06
N GLU A 245 3.38 35.56 7.72
CA GLU A 245 2.55 36.67 7.26
C GLU A 245 3.38 37.48 6.25
N ARG A 246 3.06 37.38 4.96
CA ARG A 246 3.79 38.06 3.88
C ARG A 246 3.07 39.34 3.49
N GLN A 247 3.81 40.43 3.29
CA GLN A 247 3.21 41.72 2.94
C GLN A 247 2.50 41.66 1.58
N ASN A 248 1.20 41.99 1.57
CA ASN A 248 0.31 42.00 0.38
C ASN A 248 0.24 40.67 -0.38
N GLU A 249 0.58 39.57 0.27
CA GLU A 249 0.75 38.25 -0.34
C GLU A 249 0.07 37.19 0.53
N LYS A 250 -0.17 36.00 -0.03
CA LYS A 250 -0.77 34.90 0.72
C LYS A 250 0.16 34.43 1.85
N GLN A 251 -0.43 34.12 3.00
CA GLN A 251 0.26 33.49 4.12
C GLN A 251 0.86 32.14 3.70
N VAL A 252 2.04 31.80 4.23
CA VAL A 252 2.72 30.53 3.93
C VAL A 252 2.96 29.77 5.23
N PHE A 253 2.71 28.47 5.21
CA PHE A 253 2.86 27.62 6.39
C PHE A 253 3.97 26.59 6.19
N ILE A 254 4.86 26.45 7.16
CA ILE A 254 5.66 25.24 7.34
C ILE A 254 5.00 24.43 8.45
N VAL A 255 4.61 23.20 8.13
CA VAL A 255 3.80 22.34 9.00
C VAL A 255 4.58 21.06 9.29
N LEU A 256 4.74 20.74 10.58
CA LEU A 256 5.38 19.52 11.05
C LEU A 256 4.41 18.78 11.99
N PRO A 257 3.60 17.85 11.45
CA PRO A 257 2.70 17.04 12.26
C PRO A 257 3.46 15.89 12.94
N ASP A 258 3.20 15.64 14.23
CA ASP A 258 3.66 14.40 14.90
C ASP A 258 2.73 13.22 14.53
N ILE A 259 2.47 13.05 13.24
CA ILE A 259 1.63 12.02 12.65
C ILE A 259 2.36 11.48 11.44
N HIS A 260 2.57 10.18 11.41
CA HIS A 260 3.10 9.49 10.25
C HIS A 260 2.01 9.38 9.17
N PRO A 261 2.23 9.83 7.91
CA PRO A 261 1.30 9.64 6.81
C PRO A 261 1.05 8.15 6.53
N GLY A 262 -0.18 7.72 6.26
CA GLY A 262 -0.48 6.29 6.09
C GLY A 262 -1.75 5.87 6.83
N PRO A 263 -2.12 4.58 6.83
CA PRO A 263 -1.26 3.41 6.60
C PRO A 263 -0.99 3.04 5.13
N PHE A 264 -2.01 3.15 4.27
CA PHE A 264 -1.88 3.02 2.81
C PHE A 264 -3.12 3.64 2.16
N ASN A 265 -2.98 4.17 0.94
CA ASN A 265 -4.09 4.80 0.24
C ASN A 265 -5.21 3.78 -0.09
N PRO A 266 -6.51 4.08 0.18
CA PRO A 266 -7.08 5.35 0.65
C PRO A 266 -7.43 5.39 2.15
N ILE A 267 -6.86 4.52 2.97
CA ILE A 267 -7.23 4.37 4.37
C ILE A 267 -6.76 5.57 5.20
N GLY A 268 -7.64 6.10 6.05
CA GLY A 268 -7.28 7.02 7.13
C GLY A 268 -6.34 8.16 6.74
N GLY A 269 -5.21 8.25 7.46
CA GLY A 269 -4.17 9.27 7.30
C GLY A 269 -3.32 9.14 6.03
N SER A 270 -3.63 8.21 5.12
CA SER A 270 -2.96 8.19 3.81
C SER A 270 -3.17 9.53 3.10
N ASN A 271 -2.13 9.98 2.37
CA ASN A 271 -2.14 11.27 1.67
C ASN A 271 -2.43 12.46 2.61
N LEU A 272 -2.03 12.37 3.89
CA LEU A 272 -2.18 13.45 4.86
C LEU A 272 -1.47 14.75 4.43
N PRO A 273 -0.26 14.72 3.84
CA PRO A 273 0.40 15.93 3.36
C PRO A 273 -0.44 16.74 2.37
N HIS A 274 -1.03 16.10 1.36
CA HIS A 274 -1.94 16.78 0.43
C HIS A 274 -3.22 17.31 1.12
N LYS A 275 -3.77 16.57 2.10
CA LYS A 275 -4.94 17.06 2.87
C LYS A 275 -4.59 18.30 3.69
N LEU A 276 -3.40 18.35 4.30
CA LEU A 276 -2.90 19.51 5.03
C LEU A 276 -2.57 20.67 4.09
N PHE A 277 -1.96 20.40 2.94
CA PHE A 277 -1.70 21.39 1.90
C PHE A 277 -2.99 22.09 1.47
N ASN A 278 -4.06 21.33 1.17
CA ASN A 278 -5.36 21.88 0.82
C ASN A 278 -6.02 22.62 2.00
N PHE A 279 -5.82 22.16 3.23
CA PHE A 279 -6.34 22.83 4.43
C PHE A 279 -5.74 24.23 4.60
N PHE A 280 -4.46 24.41 4.23
CA PHE A 280 -3.78 25.71 4.16
C PHE A 280 -3.88 26.36 2.78
N GLU A 281 -4.93 26.00 2.02
CA GLU A 281 -5.27 26.58 0.73
C GLU A 281 -4.09 26.60 -0.26
N ASP A 282 -3.40 25.49 -0.40
CA ASP A 282 -2.28 25.31 -1.33
C ASP A 282 -1.04 26.17 -1.02
N SER A 283 -0.95 26.67 0.22
CA SER A 283 0.12 27.56 0.68
C SER A 283 0.86 27.00 1.89
N ALA A 284 1.30 25.75 1.77
CA ALA A 284 2.04 25.06 2.82
C ALA A 284 3.16 24.16 2.30
N VAL A 285 4.15 23.94 3.16
CA VAL A 285 5.12 22.86 3.06
C VAL A 285 4.88 21.94 4.26
N VAL A 286 4.47 20.69 3.98
CA VAL A 286 4.14 19.70 5.02
C VAL A 286 5.30 18.71 5.14
N LEU A 287 6.11 18.91 6.17
CA LEU A 287 7.34 18.17 6.40
C LEU A 287 7.08 16.87 7.16
N HIS A 288 7.94 15.87 6.93
CA HIS A 288 7.91 14.62 7.68
C HIS A 288 8.62 14.77 9.03
N SER A 289 7.96 14.37 10.11
CA SER A 289 8.55 14.36 11.46
C SER A 289 9.18 13.00 11.75
N ILE A 290 10.07 12.95 12.76
CA ILE A 290 10.53 11.68 13.31
C ILE A 290 9.32 10.97 13.94
N SER A 291 8.71 10.07 13.18
CA SER A 291 7.46 9.38 13.47
C SER A 291 7.53 7.95 12.93
N ASP A 292 6.75 7.04 13.51
CA ASP A 292 6.61 5.66 13.03
C ASP A 292 5.13 5.36 12.73
N HIS A 293 4.87 4.19 12.13
CA HIS A 293 3.51 3.74 11.81
C HIS A 293 2.56 3.63 13.01
N SER A 294 3.04 3.69 14.27
CA SER A 294 2.17 3.74 15.44
C SER A 294 1.38 5.04 15.54
N LEU A 295 1.86 6.09 14.88
CA LEU A 295 1.23 7.41 14.82
C LEU A 295 0.32 7.58 13.59
N ASN A 296 0.03 6.51 12.83
CA ASN A 296 -0.93 6.58 11.73
C ASN A 296 -2.36 6.85 12.23
N LEU A 297 -3.11 7.64 11.45
CA LEU A 297 -4.54 7.86 11.67
C LEU A 297 -5.36 6.70 11.07
N PRO A 298 -6.21 6.03 11.87
CA PRO A 298 -6.88 4.81 11.45
C PRO A 298 -8.04 5.06 10.48
N THR A 299 -8.67 6.23 10.52
CA THR A 299 -9.90 6.53 9.76
C THR A 299 -9.92 7.94 9.21
N SER A 300 -10.68 8.13 8.13
CA SER A 300 -10.94 9.47 7.57
C SER A 300 -11.70 10.38 8.53
N SER A 301 -12.45 9.82 9.47
CA SER A 301 -13.11 10.61 10.52
C SER A 301 -12.08 11.19 11.50
N GLU A 302 -11.06 10.41 11.89
CA GLU A 302 -9.98 10.91 12.75
C GLU A 302 -9.14 11.96 12.02
N VAL A 303 -8.93 11.82 10.70
CA VAL A 303 -8.29 12.86 9.88
C VAL A 303 -9.09 14.17 9.90
N LYS A 304 -10.42 14.11 9.76
CA LYS A 304 -11.26 15.32 9.85
C LYS A 304 -11.16 15.98 11.23
N LYS A 305 -11.21 15.20 12.31
CA LYS A 305 -11.04 15.73 13.68
C LYS A 305 -9.67 16.40 13.85
N TYR A 306 -8.63 15.77 13.31
CA TYR A 306 -7.28 16.31 13.32
C TYR A 306 -7.22 17.67 12.59
N LEU A 307 -7.68 17.75 11.34
CA LEU A 307 -7.69 19.01 10.58
C LEU A 307 -8.49 20.10 11.28
N GLU A 308 -9.66 19.79 11.84
CA GLU A 308 -10.47 20.75 12.60
C GLU A 308 -9.73 21.28 13.84
N SER A 309 -8.97 20.42 14.54
CA SER A 309 -8.21 20.85 15.72
C SER A 309 -7.11 21.87 15.40
N LEU A 310 -6.58 21.89 14.18
CA LEU A 310 -5.55 22.86 13.76
C LEU A 310 -6.05 24.31 13.76
N LYS A 311 -7.37 24.52 13.67
CA LYS A 311 -7.98 25.85 13.78
C LYS A 311 -7.80 26.47 15.17
N ALA A 312 -7.55 25.64 16.19
CA ALA A 312 -7.34 26.06 17.57
C ALA A 312 -5.85 26.21 17.95
N ALA A 313 -4.96 26.32 16.96
CA ALA A 313 -3.53 26.47 17.19
C ALA A 313 -3.22 27.73 18.03
N SER A 314 -2.31 27.57 18.99
CA SER A 314 -1.87 28.64 19.89
C SER A 314 -0.53 29.20 19.45
N ILE A 315 -0.40 30.53 19.39
CA ILE A 315 0.87 31.20 19.09
C ILE A 315 1.79 31.09 20.31
N ARG A 316 2.99 30.54 20.11
CA ARG A 316 4.04 30.37 21.13
C ARG A 316 5.12 31.43 21.03
N ASN A 317 5.49 31.78 19.81
CA ASN A 317 6.51 32.78 19.50
C ASN A 317 6.11 33.57 18.26
N LYS A 318 6.57 34.81 18.15
CA LYS A 318 6.36 35.65 16.98
C LYS A 318 7.51 36.63 16.82
N GLY A 319 7.80 37.00 15.58
CA GLY A 319 8.85 37.96 15.29
C GLY A 319 9.04 38.18 13.80
N ASN A 320 10.12 38.85 13.44
CA ASN A 320 10.47 39.20 12.06
C ASN A 320 11.97 39.08 11.80
N GLU A 321 12.69 38.36 12.66
CA GLU A 321 14.12 38.13 12.55
C GLU A 321 14.41 36.63 12.62
N CYS A 322 15.45 36.20 11.89
CA CYS A 322 15.97 34.83 11.93
C CYS A 322 17.49 34.84 11.73
N THR A 323 18.16 33.74 12.04
CA THR A 323 19.58 33.57 11.74
C THR A 323 19.79 33.23 10.27
N SER A 324 20.98 33.51 9.73
CA SER A 324 21.42 32.82 8.49
C SER A 324 21.41 31.30 8.72
N PRO A 325 21.10 30.49 7.68
CA PRO A 325 21.08 29.04 7.82
C PRO A 325 22.48 28.48 8.05
N ILE A 326 22.59 27.49 8.93
CA ILE A 326 23.81 26.71 9.11
C ILE A 326 23.62 25.34 8.49
N GLN A 327 24.61 24.91 7.69
CA GLN A 327 24.73 23.53 7.25
C GLN A 327 25.95 22.88 7.89
N THR A 328 25.72 21.86 8.71
CA THR A 328 26.77 21.00 9.26
C THR A 328 26.71 19.64 8.59
N ARG A 329 27.87 19.09 8.22
CA ARG A 329 27.96 17.81 7.52
C ARG A 329 28.86 16.85 8.27
N SER A 330 28.48 15.58 8.26
CA SER A 330 29.34 14.44 8.58
C SER A 330 29.54 13.61 7.31
N ASN A 331 30.17 12.45 7.44
CA ASN A 331 30.34 11.52 6.32
C ASN A 331 29.00 10.93 5.82
N ALA A 332 27.93 10.98 6.63
CA ALA A 332 26.64 10.38 6.31
C ALA A 332 25.48 11.40 6.27
N PHE A 333 25.46 12.34 7.21
CA PHE A 333 24.34 13.25 7.43
C PHE A 333 24.69 14.70 7.10
N THR A 334 23.72 15.40 6.52
CA THR A 334 23.69 16.86 6.38
C THR A 334 22.55 17.41 7.23
N LEU A 335 22.86 18.35 8.14
CA LEU A 335 21.88 19.03 8.97
C LEU A 335 21.80 20.50 8.56
N THR A 336 20.59 20.98 8.28
CA THR A 336 20.30 22.39 7.98
C THR A 336 19.51 22.99 9.13
N CYS A 337 20.00 24.09 9.71
CA CYS A 337 19.38 24.73 10.88
C CYS A 337 19.09 26.22 10.65
N LEU A 338 17.92 26.69 11.09
CA LEU A 338 17.55 28.11 11.17
C LEU A 338 16.89 28.40 12.52
N ASP A 339 17.21 29.54 13.13
CA ASP A 339 16.59 29.98 14.38
C ASP A 339 15.76 31.26 14.19
N PHE A 340 14.47 31.17 14.51
CA PHE A 340 13.52 32.28 14.58
C PHE A 340 13.35 32.71 16.05
N LYS A 341 14.36 33.39 16.60
CA LYS A 341 14.36 33.94 17.98
C LYS A 341 13.92 32.92 19.04
N GLY A 342 14.57 31.76 19.06
CA GLY A 342 14.28 30.67 19.99
C GLY A 342 13.42 29.55 19.40
N SER A 343 12.81 29.74 18.23
CA SER A 343 12.05 28.70 17.53
C SER A 343 12.88 28.15 16.36
N VAL A 344 13.40 26.94 16.51
CA VAL A 344 14.38 26.35 15.59
C VAL A 344 13.72 25.42 14.57
N ILE A 345 14.19 25.46 13.32
CA ILE A 345 13.98 24.39 12.34
C ILE A 345 15.31 23.64 12.18
N LEU A 346 15.29 22.32 12.30
CA LEU A 346 16.43 21.43 12.10
C LEU A 346 16.01 20.32 11.12
N ILE A 347 16.60 20.31 9.93
CA ILE A 347 16.33 19.34 8.86
C ILE A 347 17.48 18.34 8.80
N ILE A 348 17.15 17.06 8.83
CA ILE A 348 18.09 15.94 8.77
C ILE A 348 17.97 15.26 7.41
N SER A 349 19.08 15.23 6.67
CA SER A 349 19.20 14.54 5.39
C SER A 349 20.35 13.54 5.42
N LYS A 350 20.23 12.44 4.67
CA LYS A 350 21.26 11.42 4.53
C LYS A 350 21.42 11.01 3.07
N ASP A 351 22.58 11.28 2.49
CA ASP A 351 22.80 11.13 1.04
C ASP A 351 22.71 9.65 0.58
N SER A 352 23.08 8.70 1.45
CA SER A 352 22.96 7.26 1.20
C SER A 352 21.56 6.69 1.47
N GLY A 353 20.62 7.55 1.89
CA GLY A 353 19.26 7.21 2.25
C GLY A 353 19.09 6.58 3.63
N MET A 354 17.91 6.75 4.18
CA MET A 354 17.45 6.11 5.42
C MET A 354 15.96 5.79 5.35
N GLU A 355 15.55 4.84 6.18
CA GLU A 355 14.15 4.71 6.61
C GLU A 355 13.88 5.69 7.75
N ASP A 356 12.67 5.66 8.33
CA ASP A 356 12.28 6.51 9.45
C ASP A 356 13.28 6.48 10.61
N LEU A 357 13.53 7.66 11.16
CA LEU A 357 14.43 7.82 12.28
C LEU A 357 13.81 7.27 13.59
N PRO A 358 14.60 6.62 14.46
CA PRO A 358 14.14 6.20 15.77
C PRO A 358 13.71 7.36 16.66
N TYR A 359 12.58 7.23 17.35
CA TYR A 359 12.03 8.25 18.26
C TYR A 359 13.02 8.73 19.34
N MET A 360 13.90 7.86 19.82
CA MET A 360 14.94 8.22 20.82
C MET A 360 15.87 9.36 20.34
N ILE A 361 16.08 9.50 19.03
CA ILE A 361 16.91 10.59 18.46
C ILE A 361 16.21 11.92 18.67
N ARG A 362 14.90 11.96 18.42
CA ARG A 362 14.07 13.14 18.65
C ARG A 362 14.12 13.58 20.11
N GLU A 363 13.88 12.67 21.06
CA GLU A 363 13.87 12.98 22.50
C GLU A 363 15.19 13.64 22.93
N LYS A 364 16.33 13.08 22.51
CA LYS A 364 17.66 13.62 22.84
C LYS A 364 17.88 15.02 22.27
N ILE A 365 17.48 15.27 21.02
CA ILE A 365 17.63 16.57 20.36
C ILE A 365 16.70 17.61 21.00
N GLU A 366 15.44 17.25 21.29
CA GLU A 366 14.49 18.15 21.96
C GLU A 366 14.98 18.52 23.37
N GLN A 367 15.45 17.55 24.15
CA GLN A 367 16.01 17.82 25.48
C GLN A 367 17.19 18.79 25.39
N TYR A 368 18.13 18.53 24.48
CA TYR A 368 19.32 19.36 24.34
C TYR A 368 19.00 20.77 23.81
N SER A 369 17.99 20.93 22.95
CA SER A 369 17.58 22.26 22.47
C SER A 369 17.06 23.12 23.63
N VAL A 370 16.31 22.53 24.56
CA VAL A 370 15.82 23.21 25.76
C VAL A 370 16.99 23.58 26.69
N GLU A 371 17.97 22.70 26.88
CA GLU A 371 19.18 22.97 27.68
C GLU A 371 20.00 24.16 27.10
N LEU A 372 20.04 24.32 25.78
CA LEU A 372 20.65 25.48 25.11
C LEU A 372 19.78 26.76 25.14
N GLY A 373 18.60 26.69 25.75
CA GLY A 373 17.68 27.82 25.89
C GLY A 373 16.97 28.20 24.60
N PHE A 374 16.74 27.25 23.69
CA PHE A 374 15.72 27.42 22.64
C PHE A 374 14.33 27.14 23.22
N SER A 375 13.34 27.91 22.78
CA SER A 375 11.95 27.77 23.24
C SER A 375 11.29 26.55 22.62
N ASP A 376 11.52 26.34 21.32
CA ASP A 376 10.88 25.30 20.53
C ASP A 376 11.81 24.81 19.42
N ILE A 377 11.62 23.57 18.97
CA ILE A 377 12.34 22.99 17.83
C ILE A 377 11.41 22.14 16.96
N MET A 378 11.53 22.31 15.63
CA MET A 378 11.00 21.43 14.60
C MET A 378 12.11 20.53 14.09
N ILE A 379 12.05 19.23 14.40
CA ILE A 379 13.01 18.24 13.93
C ILE A 379 12.39 17.50 12.75
N VAL A 380 12.94 17.76 11.57
CA VAL A 380 12.43 17.30 10.29
C VAL A 380 13.31 16.15 9.81
N ASP A 381 12.68 15.02 9.52
CA ASP A 381 13.27 13.99 8.69
C ASP A 381 12.99 14.37 7.24
N ALA A 382 14.03 14.68 6.46
CA ALA A 382 13.82 15.11 5.09
C ALA A 382 13.28 13.98 4.19
N HIS A 383 13.45 12.71 4.60
CA HIS A 383 12.95 11.52 3.91
C HIS A 383 13.19 11.56 2.40
N ASN A 384 14.40 12.01 2.01
CA ASN A 384 14.74 12.46 0.65
C ASN A 384 15.79 11.59 -0.06
N ALA A 385 16.01 10.38 0.45
CA ALA A 385 16.75 9.32 -0.19
C ALA A 385 16.33 7.96 0.41
N MET A 386 16.02 7.00 -0.44
CA MET A 386 15.63 5.65 -0.04
C MET A 386 16.79 4.90 0.62
N GLY A 387 16.57 4.39 1.83
CA GLY A 387 17.61 3.65 2.55
C GLY A 387 17.10 2.48 3.36
N LYS A 388 17.90 2.08 4.35
CA LYS A 388 17.50 1.16 5.40
C LYS A 388 17.51 1.92 6.72
N LYS A 389 16.99 1.28 7.77
CA LYS A 389 17.19 1.73 9.13
C LYS A 389 18.68 1.98 9.40
N ILE A 390 18.98 3.12 10.00
CA ILE A 390 20.34 3.49 10.36
C ILE A 390 20.86 2.61 11.50
N PRO A 391 22.14 2.20 11.48
CA PRO A 391 22.75 1.45 12.58
C PRO A 391 22.96 2.34 13.81
N LEU A 392 23.11 1.72 14.99
CA LEU A 392 23.23 2.41 16.28
C LEU A 392 24.41 3.41 16.30
N GLU A 393 25.50 3.09 15.62
CA GLU A 393 26.67 3.96 15.49
C GLU A 393 26.33 5.26 14.74
N GLU A 394 25.51 5.17 13.69
CA GLU A 394 25.03 6.32 12.93
C GLU A 394 23.99 7.12 13.73
N GLU A 395 23.15 6.47 14.56
CA GLU A 395 22.24 7.18 15.47
C GLU A 395 23.02 8.09 16.43
N LYS A 396 24.13 7.59 17.01
CA LYS A 396 24.99 8.38 17.89
C LYS A 396 25.66 9.54 17.14
N MET A 397 26.20 9.26 15.95
CA MET A 397 26.83 10.29 15.10
C MET A 397 25.84 11.42 14.76
N LEU A 398 24.60 11.07 14.43
CA LEU A 398 23.54 12.04 14.13
C LEU A 398 23.22 12.92 15.34
N VAL A 399 23.08 12.34 16.54
CA VAL A 399 22.83 13.11 17.77
C VAL A 399 23.99 14.05 18.08
N ASP A 400 25.24 13.57 18.00
CA ASP A 400 26.44 14.38 18.26
C ASP A 400 26.58 15.54 17.25
N LEU A 401 26.22 15.28 15.98
CA LEU A 401 26.18 16.29 14.93
C LEU A 401 25.10 17.33 15.24
N ALA A 402 23.87 16.91 15.56
CA ALA A 402 22.77 17.80 15.90
C ALA A 402 23.10 18.71 17.10
N PHE A 403 23.74 18.16 18.14
CA PHE A 403 24.18 18.95 19.28
C PHE A 403 25.20 20.02 18.88
N SER A 404 26.13 19.67 17.99
CA SER A 404 27.12 20.61 17.46
C SER A 404 26.47 21.69 16.59
N SER A 405 25.49 21.34 15.76
CA SER A 405 24.73 22.28 14.94
C SER A 405 23.96 23.29 15.80
N LEU A 406 23.27 22.82 16.84
CA LEU A 406 22.49 23.68 17.74
C LEU A 406 23.38 24.64 18.55
N ARG A 407 24.57 24.19 18.99
CA ARG A 407 25.56 25.09 19.63
C ARG A 407 26.04 26.18 18.66
N ALA A 408 26.37 25.80 17.43
CA ALA A 408 26.82 26.77 16.41
C ALA A 408 25.70 27.74 16.00
N LEU A 409 24.45 27.29 16.02
CA LEU A 409 23.27 28.11 15.75
C LEU A 409 23.07 29.19 16.82
N LYS A 410 23.29 28.84 18.09
CA LYS A 410 23.10 29.76 19.22
C LYS A 410 24.00 31.00 19.16
N THR A 411 25.15 30.91 18.48
CA THR A 411 26.10 32.01 18.34
C THR A 411 25.85 32.90 17.12
N GLN A 412 24.85 32.58 16.29
CA GLN A 412 24.55 33.36 15.09
C GLN A 412 23.83 34.66 15.42
N GLN A 413 24.03 35.66 14.56
CA GLN A 413 23.29 36.92 14.62
C GLN A 413 21.91 36.74 14.00
N TYR A 414 20.95 37.53 14.50
CA TYR A 414 19.62 37.61 13.93
C TYR A 414 19.56 38.74 12.91
N HIS A 415 18.85 38.49 11.82
CA HIS A 415 18.67 39.40 10.70
C HIS A 415 17.20 39.48 10.33
N GLN A 416 16.77 40.63 9.84
CA GLN A 416 15.49 40.73 9.14
C GLN A 416 15.52 39.86 7.87
N TYR A 417 14.37 39.30 7.52
CA TYR A 417 14.25 38.41 6.37
C TYR A 417 13.03 38.76 5.52
N LYS A 418 13.02 38.25 4.29
CA LYS A 418 11.85 38.21 3.41
C LYS A 418 11.54 36.77 3.04
N ILE A 419 10.26 36.48 2.77
CA ILE A 419 9.79 35.15 2.41
C ILE A 419 9.17 35.18 1.02
N GLY A 420 9.63 34.26 0.18
CA GLY A 420 9.01 33.91 -1.09
C GLY A 420 8.47 32.48 -1.05
N TYR A 421 7.42 32.21 -1.81
CA TYR A 421 6.85 30.87 -1.94
C TYR A 421 6.25 30.67 -3.32
N ALA A 422 6.42 29.47 -3.86
CA ALA A 422 5.75 29.04 -5.08
C ALA A 422 5.49 27.52 -5.04
N THR A 423 4.51 27.09 -5.82
CA THR A 423 4.15 25.68 -5.98
C THR A 423 3.98 25.30 -7.44
N SER A 424 4.04 24.00 -7.71
CA SER A 424 3.77 23.45 -9.04
C SER A 424 2.29 23.37 -9.40
N MET A 425 1.35 23.78 -8.52
CA MET A 425 -0.09 23.59 -8.75
C MET A 425 -0.59 24.29 -10.01
N ASN A 426 0.07 25.40 -10.40
CA ASN A 426 -0.23 26.16 -11.62
C ASN A 426 0.75 25.87 -12.77
N SER A 427 1.56 24.83 -12.65
CA SER A 427 2.55 24.46 -13.67
C SER A 427 2.02 23.40 -14.65
N GLU A 428 2.57 23.37 -15.87
CA GLU A 428 2.13 22.43 -16.91
C GLU A 428 2.75 21.03 -16.80
N PHE A 429 3.83 20.86 -16.02
CA PHE A 429 4.51 19.57 -15.91
C PHE A 429 3.70 18.58 -15.07
N LYS A 430 3.66 17.32 -15.52
CA LYS A 430 3.02 16.20 -14.84
C LYS A 430 4.06 15.15 -14.51
N ILE A 431 4.40 15.04 -13.23
CA ILE A 431 5.33 14.03 -12.71
C ILE A 431 4.50 12.96 -12.02
N LEU A 432 4.55 11.74 -12.53
CA LEU A 432 3.70 10.62 -12.07
C LEU A 432 3.96 10.24 -10.61
N GLU A 433 5.17 10.50 -10.12
CA GLU A 433 5.64 10.13 -8.79
C GLU A 433 5.22 11.12 -7.70
N LEU A 434 4.72 12.29 -8.10
CA LEU A 434 4.20 13.28 -7.17
C LEU A 434 2.74 12.97 -6.79
N GLY A 435 2.43 13.22 -5.53
CA GLY A 435 1.10 13.30 -4.96
C GLY A 435 0.39 14.61 -5.35
N GLY A 436 -0.75 14.84 -4.71
CA GLY A 436 -1.67 15.91 -5.09
C GLY A 436 -1.15 17.33 -4.84
N ALA A 437 -0.16 17.50 -3.95
CA ALA A 437 0.40 18.81 -3.61
C ALA A 437 1.66 19.18 -4.42
N GLY A 438 2.14 18.30 -5.30
CA GLY A 438 3.20 18.60 -6.26
C GLY A 438 4.54 18.99 -5.61
N ILE A 439 5.19 20.04 -6.12
CA ILE A 439 6.43 20.59 -5.57
C ILE A 439 6.14 21.98 -4.99
N GLY A 440 6.71 22.28 -3.82
CA GLY A 440 6.71 23.60 -3.19
C GLY A 440 8.13 24.08 -2.89
N VAL A 441 8.38 25.37 -3.00
CA VAL A 441 9.68 25.97 -2.64
C VAL A 441 9.46 27.21 -1.79
N VAL A 442 10.11 27.26 -0.64
CA VAL A 442 10.16 28.44 0.24
C VAL A 442 11.53 29.10 0.08
N ASN A 443 11.56 30.40 -0.22
CA ASN A 443 12.77 31.21 -0.24
C ASN A 443 12.87 32.06 1.03
N PHE A 444 13.97 31.94 1.75
CA PHE A 444 14.38 32.83 2.82
C PHE A 444 15.43 33.79 2.27
N GLN A 445 15.06 35.05 2.05
CA GLN A 445 16.03 36.08 1.70
C GLN A 445 16.54 36.76 2.97
N ILE A 446 17.81 36.55 3.29
CA ILE A 446 18.47 37.00 4.52
C ILE A 446 19.75 37.73 4.10
N ASN A 447 19.99 38.94 4.59
CA ASN A 447 21.15 39.76 4.18
C ASN A 447 21.30 39.91 2.64
N ASN A 448 20.18 40.00 1.93
CA ASN A 448 20.10 40.04 0.45
C ASN A 448 20.56 38.76 -0.29
N GLU A 449 20.82 37.67 0.44
CA GLU A 449 21.11 36.35 -0.13
C GLU A 449 19.86 35.48 -0.08
N ASN A 450 19.59 34.72 -1.15
CA ASN A 450 18.47 33.79 -1.20
C ASN A 450 18.91 32.43 -0.65
N HIS A 451 18.08 31.82 0.19
CA HIS A 451 18.28 30.48 0.74
C HIS A 451 16.98 29.71 0.61
N LEU A 452 16.95 28.67 -0.24
CA LEU A 452 15.72 27.98 -0.58
C LEU A 452 15.62 26.62 0.11
N ILE A 453 14.40 26.22 0.47
CA ILE A 453 14.07 24.86 0.89
C ILE A 453 13.02 24.33 -0.08
N GLY A 454 13.38 23.26 -0.77
CA GLY A 454 12.50 22.54 -1.68
C GLY A 454 11.71 21.47 -0.94
N TRP A 455 10.50 21.20 -1.43
CA TRP A 455 9.63 20.17 -0.93
C TRP A 455 8.92 19.48 -2.08
N ALA A 456 8.90 18.16 -2.09
CA ALA A 456 8.12 17.35 -3.02
C ALA A 456 7.09 16.54 -2.24
N ASP A 457 5.83 16.60 -2.67
CA ASP A 457 4.78 15.69 -2.21
C ASP A 457 5.00 14.31 -2.84
N SER A 458 6.09 13.62 -2.48
CA SER A 458 6.39 12.27 -2.93
C SER A 458 6.60 11.36 -1.74
N ASN A 459 6.59 10.05 -1.98
CA ASN A 459 6.88 9.08 -0.92
C ASN A 459 8.35 9.14 -0.52
N ASN A 460 9.25 9.23 -1.49
CA ASN A 460 10.68 9.40 -1.27
C ASN A 460 11.31 9.94 -2.58
N LEU A 461 12.62 10.11 -2.61
CA LEU A 461 13.42 10.39 -3.81
C LEU A 461 14.37 9.21 -4.07
N VAL A 462 14.70 8.96 -5.34
CA VAL A 462 15.76 8.00 -5.69
C VAL A 462 17.13 8.50 -5.24
N ASN A 463 18.01 7.58 -4.86
CA ASN A 463 19.33 7.92 -4.33
C ASN A 463 20.15 8.70 -5.37
N GLY A 464 20.78 9.79 -4.92
CA GLY A 464 21.57 10.70 -5.76
C GLY A 464 20.75 11.77 -6.50
N LEU A 465 19.41 11.67 -6.56
CA LEU A 465 18.58 12.71 -7.19
C LEU A 465 18.69 14.04 -6.46
N ARG A 466 18.56 14.02 -5.12
CA ARG A 466 18.71 15.21 -4.27
C ARG A 466 19.99 15.97 -4.60
N ASP A 467 21.14 15.29 -4.54
CA ASP A 467 22.44 15.92 -4.74
C ASP A 467 22.61 16.48 -6.15
N LYS A 468 22.07 15.77 -7.15
CA LYS A 468 22.03 16.26 -8.53
C LYS A 468 21.22 17.56 -8.64
N ILE A 469 20.02 17.62 -8.08
CA ILE A 469 19.20 18.84 -8.11
C ILE A 469 19.91 19.99 -7.38
N LEU A 470 20.45 19.75 -6.18
CA LEU A 470 21.17 20.78 -5.42
C LEU A 470 22.38 21.32 -6.21
N LYS A 471 23.12 20.43 -6.89
CA LYS A 471 24.24 20.81 -7.75
C LYS A 471 23.78 21.60 -8.97
N ASP A 472 22.82 21.09 -9.72
CA ASP A 472 22.30 21.70 -10.95
C ASP A 472 21.73 23.11 -10.68
N LEU A 473 21.07 23.31 -9.54
CA LEU A 473 20.55 24.61 -9.10
C LEU A 473 21.67 25.56 -8.68
N LYS A 474 22.67 25.06 -7.95
CA LYS A 474 23.82 25.86 -7.52
C LYS A 474 24.64 26.37 -8.70
N GLU A 475 24.84 25.55 -9.73
CA GLU A 475 25.51 25.95 -10.98
C GLU A 475 24.76 27.08 -11.72
N GLN A 476 23.45 27.23 -11.45
CA GLN A 476 22.61 28.30 -11.98
C GLN A 476 22.43 29.48 -11.02
N GLY A 477 23.20 29.52 -9.92
CA GLY A 477 23.14 30.60 -8.92
C GLY A 477 21.95 30.52 -7.96
N ILE A 478 21.22 29.40 -7.93
CA ILE A 478 20.11 29.17 -7.01
C ILE A 478 20.63 28.39 -5.80
N ASN A 479 20.65 29.03 -4.64
CA ASN A 479 21.12 28.42 -3.40
C ASN A 479 20.00 27.64 -2.68
N MET A 480 19.74 26.43 -3.18
CA MET A 480 18.87 25.47 -2.50
C MET A 480 19.63 24.78 -1.36
N LEU A 481 19.14 24.90 -0.13
CA LEU A 481 19.73 24.29 1.05
C LEU A 481 19.47 22.78 1.09
N ASP A 482 18.21 22.39 0.88
CA ASP A 482 17.78 20.99 0.91
C ASP A 482 16.47 20.78 0.15
N ILE A 483 16.13 19.51 -0.09
CA ILE A 483 14.86 19.07 -0.68
C ILE A 483 14.27 18.00 0.25
N CYS A 484 13.08 18.25 0.78
CA CYS A 484 12.36 17.28 1.61
C CYS A 484 11.29 16.56 0.79
N SER A 485 11.04 15.28 1.08
CA SER A 485 9.79 14.64 0.65
C SER A 485 8.73 14.73 1.77
N SER A 486 7.47 14.48 1.43
CA SER A 486 6.36 14.52 2.38
C SER A 486 6.02 13.17 3.01
N ASP A 487 6.64 12.09 2.51
CA ASP A 487 6.20 10.71 2.68
C ASP A 487 4.68 10.53 2.41
N THR A 488 4.22 11.01 1.26
CA THR A 488 2.78 11.16 0.96
C THR A 488 1.93 9.90 1.10
N HIS A 489 2.50 8.71 0.85
CA HIS A 489 1.77 7.43 0.74
C HIS A 489 0.60 7.43 -0.28
N SER A 490 0.51 8.45 -1.13
CA SER A 490 -0.53 8.60 -2.16
C SER A 490 -0.35 7.62 -3.31
N SER A 491 0.90 7.28 -3.64
CA SER A 491 1.24 6.33 -4.71
C SER A 491 1.50 4.90 -4.18
N SER A 492 1.22 4.62 -2.89
CA SER A 492 1.40 3.29 -2.31
C SER A 492 0.53 2.20 -2.97
N GLY A 493 1.07 0.98 -2.98
CA GLY A 493 0.65 -0.30 -3.58
C GLY A 493 0.76 -0.43 -5.11
N LYS A 494 1.64 0.33 -5.75
CA LYS A 494 2.03 0.09 -7.15
C LYS A 494 2.83 -1.20 -7.31
N ARG A 495 2.95 -1.66 -8.57
CA ARG A 495 3.66 -2.89 -8.96
C ARG A 495 5.18 -2.68 -9.04
N THR A 496 5.77 -2.16 -7.98
CA THR A 496 7.23 -1.96 -7.85
C THR A 496 7.77 -2.78 -6.69
N ARG A 497 9.09 -2.91 -6.57
CA ARG A 497 9.73 -3.66 -5.48
C ARG A 497 9.43 -3.05 -4.09
N GLN A 498 9.24 -1.74 -4.06
CA GLN A 498 8.97 -0.91 -2.89
C GLN A 498 7.46 -0.72 -2.64
N GLY A 499 6.63 -1.08 -3.63
CA GLY A 499 5.19 -0.85 -3.56
C GLY A 499 4.76 0.58 -3.89
N TYR A 500 5.65 1.47 -4.29
CA TYR A 500 5.35 2.83 -4.78
C TYR A 500 6.40 3.27 -5.80
N TYR A 501 6.22 4.43 -6.44
CA TYR A 501 7.27 5.07 -7.23
C TYR A 501 7.86 6.23 -6.44
N ALA A 502 9.16 6.17 -6.14
CA ALA A 502 9.90 7.30 -5.60
C ALA A 502 10.13 8.33 -6.71
N LEU A 503 10.29 9.61 -6.36
CA LEU A 503 10.60 10.64 -7.34
C LEU A 503 11.94 10.34 -8.02
N GLY A 504 11.93 10.16 -9.35
CA GLY A 504 13.08 9.80 -10.18
C GLY A 504 13.15 8.32 -10.62
N ASP A 505 12.18 7.48 -10.25
CA ASP A 505 12.00 6.13 -10.80
C ASP A 505 11.54 6.13 -12.26
N VAL A 506 10.74 7.11 -12.66
CA VAL A 506 10.08 7.21 -13.98
C VAL A 506 10.43 8.52 -14.68
N THR A 507 10.28 9.66 -14.00
CA THR A 507 10.60 10.97 -14.59
C THR A 507 12.12 11.20 -14.59
N SER A 508 12.63 11.81 -15.66
CA SER A 508 14.07 12.07 -15.79
C SER A 508 14.56 13.06 -14.74
N ASN A 509 15.80 12.89 -14.30
CA ASN A 509 16.42 13.79 -13.34
C ASN A 509 16.49 15.23 -13.88
N GLU A 510 16.70 15.40 -15.19
CA GLU A 510 16.75 16.69 -15.87
C GLU A 510 15.39 17.42 -15.81
N ASP A 511 14.29 16.71 -16.05
CA ASP A 511 12.94 17.28 -15.95
C ASP A 511 12.60 17.67 -14.51
N ILE A 512 13.01 16.86 -13.54
CA ILE A 512 12.82 17.15 -12.11
C ILE A 512 13.65 18.37 -11.68
N SER A 513 14.95 18.42 -12.05
CA SER A 513 15.82 19.58 -11.79
C SER A 513 15.23 20.85 -12.43
N LYS A 514 14.70 20.76 -13.65
CA LYS A 514 14.03 21.88 -14.32
C LYS A 514 12.77 22.32 -13.56
N ALA A 515 11.94 21.40 -13.10
CA ALA A 515 10.75 21.73 -12.31
C ALA A 515 11.14 22.49 -11.02
N PHE A 516 12.12 21.99 -10.26
CA PHE A 516 12.60 22.70 -9.07
C PHE A 516 13.19 24.07 -9.38
N ARG A 517 13.93 24.21 -10.48
CA ARG A 517 14.48 25.49 -10.94
C ARG A 517 13.37 26.50 -11.23
N ASP A 518 12.38 26.11 -12.03
CA ASP A 518 11.31 27.00 -12.47
C ASP A 518 10.46 27.48 -11.26
N ILE A 519 10.15 26.58 -10.33
CA ILE A 519 9.46 26.94 -9.08
C ILE A 519 10.34 27.80 -8.16
N SER A 520 11.64 27.52 -8.08
CA SER A 520 12.58 28.32 -7.29
C SER A 520 12.63 29.76 -7.79
N MET A 521 12.66 29.98 -9.11
CA MET A 521 12.62 31.31 -9.69
C MET A 521 11.32 32.05 -9.36
N MET A 522 10.17 31.36 -9.39
CA MET A 522 8.88 31.93 -8.97
C MET A 522 8.85 32.28 -7.47
N ALA A 523 9.43 31.43 -6.61
CA ALA A 523 9.53 31.70 -5.19
C ALA A 523 10.41 32.94 -4.93
N ILE A 524 11.55 33.05 -5.62
CA ILE A 524 12.44 34.22 -5.54
C ILE A 524 11.72 35.49 -6.01
N SER A 525 11.00 35.46 -7.14
CA SER A 525 10.30 36.65 -7.67
C SER A 525 9.19 37.14 -6.74
N ASN A 526 8.58 36.24 -5.96
CA ASN A 526 7.49 36.55 -5.03
C ASN A 526 8.00 36.81 -3.60
N THR A 527 9.28 37.14 -3.42
CA THR A 527 9.86 37.35 -2.09
C THR A 527 9.49 38.72 -1.51
N THR A 528 8.78 38.74 -0.37
CA THR A 528 8.33 39.98 0.29
C THR A 528 8.64 39.97 1.79
N SER A 529 8.67 41.17 2.40
CA SER A 529 8.85 41.32 3.84
C SER A 529 7.80 40.53 4.61
N SER A 530 8.23 39.85 5.68
CA SER A 530 7.36 38.93 6.39
C SER A 530 7.61 38.91 7.89
N THR A 531 6.59 38.50 8.65
CA THR A 531 6.70 38.16 10.08
C THR A 531 6.33 36.69 10.26
N PHE A 532 6.90 36.02 11.27
CA PHE A 532 6.55 34.66 11.62
C PHE A 532 5.68 34.60 12.87
N SER A 533 4.84 33.59 12.95
CA SER A 533 4.23 33.10 14.18
C SER A 533 4.50 31.60 14.28
N PHE A 534 5.24 31.19 15.31
CA PHE A 534 5.41 29.79 15.68
C PHE A 534 4.20 29.37 16.51
N MET A 535 3.55 28.28 16.11
CA MET A 535 2.29 27.83 16.68
C MET A 535 2.33 26.35 17.00
N ASP A 536 1.66 26.00 18.10
CA ASP A 536 1.39 24.62 18.48
C ASP A 536 -0.11 24.36 18.42
N SER A 537 -0.48 23.24 17.80
CA SER A 537 -1.81 22.64 17.94
C SER A 537 -1.69 21.32 18.69
N TYR A 538 -2.63 21.07 19.60
CA TYR A 538 -2.75 19.79 20.31
C TYR A 538 -4.06 19.12 19.91
N SER A 539 -3.94 17.89 19.41
CA SER A 539 -5.05 17.13 18.85
C SER A 539 -5.26 15.86 19.66
N GLN A 540 -6.45 15.71 20.26
CA GLN A 540 -6.83 14.47 20.93
C GLN A 540 -7.55 13.56 19.92
N ILE A 541 -6.82 12.60 19.37
CA ILE A 541 -7.25 11.76 18.24
C ILE A 541 -6.84 10.30 18.45
N LYS A 542 -7.52 9.37 17.79
CA LYS A 542 -7.15 7.96 17.83
C LYS A 542 -5.99 7.68 16.88
N LEU A 543 -5.01 6.90 17.34
CA LEU A 543 -3.86 6.44 16.54
C LEU A 543 -3.82 4.91 16.51
N MET A 544 -3.23 4.35 15.46
CA MET A 544 -3.13 2.90 15.27
C MET A 544 -2.36 2.19 16.39
N GLY A 545 -1.28 2.78 16.90
CA GLY A 545 -0.41 2.13 17.87
C GLY A 545 0.49 1.05 17.25
N LYS A 546 1.45 0.56 18.03
CA LYS A 546 2.59 -0.23 17.54
C LYS A 546 2.22 -1.64 17.06
N ASP A 547 1.28 -2.29 17.75
CA ASP A 547 1.10 -3.74 17.57
C ASP A 547 0.22 -4.13 16.37
N GLN A 548 -0.49 -3.19 15.75
CA GLN A 548 -1.50 -3.53 14.75
C GLN A 548 -0.89 -4.16 13.49
N PHE A 549 0.09 -3.49 12.86
CA PHE A 549 0.74 -4.00 11.66
C PHE A 549 1.46 -5.32 11.88
N ASP A 550 2.20 -5.44 12.99
CA ASP A 550 2.90 -6.67 13.37
C ASP A 550 1.93 -7.85 13.54
N ASN A 551 0.79 -7.61 14.19
CA ASN A 551 -0.25 -8.62 14.36
C ASN A 551 -0.86 -9.04 13.01
N TYR A 552 -1.08 -8.09 12.09
CA TYR A 552 -1.65 -8.39 10.77
C TYR A 552 -0.65 -9.13 9.88
N ALA A 553 0.61 -8.67 9.83
CA ALA A 553 1.67 -9.35 9.11
C ALA A 553 1.88 -10.77 9.65
N SER A 554 1.94 -10.95 10.98
CA SER A 554 2.06 -12.26 11.62
C SER A 554 0.88 -13.19 11.29
N ALA A 555 -0.36 -12.68 11.35
CA ALA A 555 -1.56 -13.46 10.99
C ALA A 555 -1.54 -13.91 9.52
N LEU A 556 -1.21 -13.00 8.60
CA LEU A 556 -1.08 -13.31 7.17
C LEU A 556 0.04 -14.32 6.92
N ASN A 557 1.17 -14.22 7.63
CA ASN A 557 2.29 -15.15 7.50
C ASN A 557 1.91 -16.56 7.95
N LYS A 558 1.25 -16.67 9.11
CA LYS A 558 0.73 -17.95 9.61
C LYS A 558 -0.30 -18.55 8.65
N SER A 559 -1.25 -17.75 8.17
CA SER A 559 -2.27 -18.17 7.21
C SER A 559 -1.66 -18.66 5.89
N MET A 560 -0.64 -17.96 5.38
CA MET A 560 0.10 -18.36 4.18
C MET A 560 0.87 -19.67 4.38
N ASN A 561 1.49 -19.87 5.54
CA ASN A 561 2.17 -21.13 5.85
C ASN A 561 1.19 -22.31 5.92
N ILE A 562 0.03 -22.11 6.57
CA ILE A 562 -1.06 -23.10 6.56
C ILE A 562 -1.50 -23.41 5.12
N THR A 563 -1.66 -22.37 4.29
CA THR A 563 -2.02 -22.52 2.88
C THR A 563 -1.00 -23.34 2.09
N LYS A 564 0.31 -23.10 2.29
CA LYS A 564 1.37 -23.87 1.64
C LYS A 564 1.35 -25.35 2.04
N ILE A 565 1.18 -25.63 3.33
CA ILE A 565 1.10 -27.00 3.85
C ILE A 565 -0.14 -27.70 3.28
N SER A 566 -1.31 -27.07 3.36
CA SER A 566 -2.54 -27.61 2.81
C SER A 566 -2.44 -27.86 1.31
N LEU A 567 -1.82 -26.96 0.54
CA LEU A 567 -1.58 -27.15 -0.89
C LEU A 567 -0.66 -28.34 -1.15
N GLY A 568 0.42 -28.50 -0.37
CA GLY A 568 1.31 -29.67 -0.48
C GLY A 568 0.57 -30.99 -0.26
N ILE A 569 -0.27 -31.06 0.78
CA ILE A 569 -1.12 -32.23 1.06
C ILE A 569 -2.11 -32.47 -0.09
N THR A 570 -2.76 -31.40 -0.58
CA THR A 570 -3.68 -31.49 -1.71
C THR A 570 -2.98 -31.99 -2.98
N VAL A 571 -1.76 -31.56 -3.28
CA VAL A 571 -0.99 -32.04 -4.44
C VAL A 571 -0.67 -33.53 -4.30
N VAL A 572 -0.24 -33.98 -3.12
CA VAL A 572 0.02 -35.41 -2.88
C VAL A 572 -1.23 -36.25 -3.11
N LEU A 573 -2.37 -35.82 -2.55
CA LEU A 573 -3.64 -36.52 -2.75
C LEU A 573 -4.16 -36.42 -4.18
N TYR A 574 -3.94 -35.30 -4.85
CA TYR A 574 -4.27 -35.12 -6.26
C TYR A 574 -3.50 -36.10 -7.15
N VAL A 575 -2.20 -36.29 -6.90
CA VAL A 575 -1.39 -37.29 -7.61
C VAL A 575 -1.87 -38.70 -7.28
N MET A 576 -2.14 -39.02 -6.01
CA MET A 576 -2.70 -40.33 -5.63
C MET A 576 -4.03 -40.59 -6.33
N MET A 577 -4.89 -39.59 -6.39
CA MET A 577 -6.18 -39.63 -7.08
C MET A 577 -5.99 -39.97 -8.56
N LEU A 578 -5.09 -39.28 -9.26
CA LEU A 578 -4.74 -39.60 -10.65
C LEU A 578 -4.17 -41.01 -10.83
N VAL A 579 -3.51 -41.58 -9.81
CA VAL A 579 -2.86 -42.91 -9.86
C VAL A 579 -3.80 -44.04 -9.40
N ILE A 580 -4.78 -43.80 -8.55
CA ILE A 580 -5.65 -44.84 -7.98
C ILE A 580 -6.97 -44.99 -8.75
N SER A 581 -7.52 -43.89 -9.27
CA SER A 581 -8.76 -43.88 -10.06
C SER A 581 -8.57 -44.32 -11.49
#